data_AF-A0A2N1XE73-F1
#
_entry.id   AF-A0A2N1XE73-F1
#
_cell.length_a   1.000
_cell.length_b   1.000
_cell.length_c   1.000
_cell.angle_alpha   90.00
_cell.angle_beta   90.00
_cell.angle_gamma   90.00
#
_symmetry.space_group_name_H-M   'P 1'
#
loop_
_entity.id
_entity.type
_entity.pdbx_description
1 polymer ?
#
loop_
_entity_poly.entity_id
_entity_poly.type
_entity_poly.pdbx_seq_one_letter_code
_entity_poly.pdbx_strand_id
1 'polypeptide(L)'
;MRVRYDGGLLGLLSPFALLAGAVSLSMLVMHGASFVAMRVEHPIGARARRIARIAAAATAVAFVVAGVWLLRLDGHVITSAIDPLAASNPLYKQVGIEPGGWLGNYRSYPWTMIAPIVLAYTTWAFRVMRGQVTRQHVIESEELY
;
A
#
# COMPACT_ATOMS: atom_id res chain seq x y z
N MET A 1 -35.28 -3.22 -0.51
CA MET A 1 -34.62 -3.27 0.82
C MET A 1 -34.28 -1.84 1.25
N ARG A 2 -34.42 -1.48 2.53
CA ARG A 2 -33.95 -0.18 3.05
C ARG A 2 -32.73 -0.45 3.96
N VAL A 3 -31.56 0.01 3.55
CA VAL A 3 -30.33 -0.12 4.33
C VAL A 3 -30.32 0.95 5.42
N ARG A 4 -30.10 0.56 6.68
CA ARG A 4 -29.96 1.47 7.82
C ARG A 4 -28.61 1.22 8.49
N TYR A 5 -28.01 2.28 9.00
CA TYR A 5 -26.78 2.22 9.79
C TYR A 5 -27.14 2.50 11.24
N ASP A 6 -26.91 1.52 12.10
CA ASP A 6 -27.25 1.60 13.53
C ASP A 6 -26.02 1.95 14.41
N GLY A 7 -24.85 2.17 13.80
CA GLY A 7 -23.62 2.49 14.53
C GLY A 7 -23.46 3.98 14.88
N GLY A 8 -22.46 4.29 15.71
CA GLY A 8 -22.05 5.66 16.05
C GLY A 8 -20.69 6.04 15.45
N LEU A 9 -20.35 7.34 15.44
CA LEU A 9 -19.06 7.84 14.91
C LEU A 9 -17.85 7.23 15.63
N LEU A 10 -17.89 7.17 16.95
CA LEU A 10 -16.79 6.66 17.76
C LEU A 10 -16.57 5.15 17.59
N GLY A 11 -17.60 4.41 17.14
CA GLY A 11 -17.46 3.00 16.78
C GLY A 11 -16.52 2.76 15.61
N LEU A 12 -16.23 3.80 14.81
CA LEU A 12 -15.26 3.72 13.71
C LEU A 12 -13.80 3.80 14.20
N LEU A 13 -13.55 4.33 15.40
CA LEU A 13 -12.21 4.49 15.98
C LEU A 13 -11.70 3.18 16.63
N SER A 14 -11.80 2.08 15.90
CA SER A 14 -11.22 0.81 16.33
C SER A 14 -9.67 0.87 16.30
N PRO A 15 -8.97 0.07 17.12
CA PRO A 15 -7.50 0.05 17.13
C PRO A 15 -6.87 -0.20 15.75
N PHE A 16 -7.47 -1.11 14.97
CA PHE A 16 -7.02 -1.39 13.62
C PHE A 16 -7.27 -0.22 12.66
N ALA A 17 -8.41 0.47 12.77
CA ALA A 17 -8.70 1.65 11.96
C ALA A 17 -7.73 2.82 12.27
N LEU A 18 -7.35 3.00 13.54
CA LEU A 18 -6.34 3.99 13.93
C LEU A 18 -4.96 3.66 13.32
N LEU A 19 -4.56 2.38 13.33
CA LEU A 19 -3.34 1.94 12.67
C LEU A 19 -3.39 2.20 11.16
N ALA A 20 -4.49 1.87 10.49
CA ALA A 20 -4.70 2.17 9.08
C ALA A 20 -4.63 3.69 8.79
N GLY A 21 -5.20 4.51 9.68
CA GLY A 21 -5.07 5.96 9.65
C GLY A 21 -3.61 6.43 9.78
N ALA A 22 -2.83 5.84 10.68
CA ALA A 22 -1.41 6.14 10.85
C ALA A 22 -0.57 5.76 9.61
N VAL A 23 -0.87 4.62 8.97
CA VAL A 23 -0.27 4.25 7.68
C VAL A 23 -0.57 5.32 6.63
N SER A 24 -1.84 5.70 6.47
CA SER A 24 -2.25 6.71 5.48
C SER A 24 -1.58 8.07 5.73
N LEU A 25 -1.59 8.55 6.97
CA LEU A 25 -0.96 9.81 7.35
C LEU A 25 0.54 9.82 7.07
N SER A 26 1.27 8.78 7.51
CA SER A 26 2.70 8.67 7.26
C SER A 26 3.02 8.62 5.76
N MET A 27 2.20 7.93 4.97
CA MET A 27 2.37 7.83 3.52
C MET A 27 2.15 9.19 2.82
N LEU A 28 1.15 9.96 3.25
CA LEU A 28 0.91 11.32 2.74
C LEU A 28 2.06 12.26 3.09
N VAL A 29 2.56 12.21 4.33
CA VAL A 29 3.72 13.00 4.77
C VAL A 29 4.96 12.62 3.96
N MET A 30 5.21 11.33 3.73
CA MET A 30 6.31 10.86 2.88
C MET A 30 6.22 11.44 1.46
N HIS A 31 5.04 11.38 0.81
CA HIS A 31 4.86 11.90 -0.55
C HIS A 31 5.02 13.42 -0.61
N GLY A 32 4.38 14.15 0.32
CA GLY A 32 4.50 15.61 0.39
C GLY A 32 5.94 16.07 0.64
N ALA A 33 6.65 15.43 1.59
CA ALA A 33 8.04 15.74 1.87
C ALA A 33 8.98 15.39 0.71
N SER A 34 8.70 14.29 -0.01
CA SER A 34 9.46 13.92 -1.21
C SER A 34 9.27 14.94 -2.34
N PHE A 35 8.05 15.42 -2.54
CA PHE A 35 7.76 16.48 -3.51
C PHE A 35 8.52 17.78 -3.17
N VAL A 36 8.45 18.24 -1.92
CA VAL A 36 9.18 19.43 -1.45
C VAL A 36 10.69 19.24 -1.60
N ALA A 37 11.23 18.06 -1.27
CA ALA A 37 12.66 17.76 -1.38
C ALA A 37 13.22 17.75 -2.81
N MET A 38 12.35 17.67 -3.83
CA MET A 38 12.70 17.79 -5.25
C MET A 38 12.56 19.22 -5.78
N ARG A 39 11.76 20.07 -5.12
CA ARG A 39 11.40 21.41 -5.60
C ARG A 39 12.11 22.54 -4.87
N VAL A 40 12.71 22.26 -3.71
CA VAL A 40 13.27 23.30 -2.83
C VAL A 40 14.74 23.06 -2.56
N GLU A 41 15.54 24.12 -2.63
CA GLU A 41 16.97 24.11 -2.35
C GLU A 41 17.29 24.08 -0.85
N HIS A 42 18.59 24.04 -0.54
CA HIS A 42 19.08 24.08 0.83
C HIS A 42 18.70 25.41 1.51
N PRO A 43 18.31 25.43 2.81
CA PRO A 43 18.29 24.34 3.81
C PRO A 43 16.96 23.59 3.93
N ILE A 44 15.90 24.08 3.29
CA ILE A 44 14.55 23.49 3.44
C ILE A 44 14.49 22.12 2.76
N GLY A 45 15.10 21.96 1.58
CA GLY A 45 15.17 20.68 0.86
C GLY A 45 15.84 19.56 1.66
N ALA A 46 16.91 19.88 2.40
CA ALA A 46 17.62 18.90 3.24
C ALA A 46 16.73 18.38 4.39
N ARG A 47 15.98 19.29 5.04
CA ARG A 47 15.01 18.94 6.08
C ARG A 47 13.86 18.12 5.51
N ALA A 48 13.31 18.51 4.36
CA ALA A 48 12.27 17.75 3.67
C ALA A 48 12.74 16.32 3.34
N ARG A 49 13.98 16.15 2.88
CA ARG A 49 14.56 14.81 2.60
C ARG A 49 14.72 13.96 3.86
N ARG A 50 15.07 14.57 5.01
CA ARG A 50 15.10 13.87 6.30
C ARG A 50 13.70 13.41 6.72
N ILE A 51 12.71 14.31 6.65
CA ILE A 51 11.32 14.00 6.98
C ILE A 51 10.77 12.91 6.07
N ALA A 52 11.02 12.98 4.76
CA ALA A 52 10.60 11.97 3.80
C ALA A 52 11.14 10.57 4.15
N ARG A 53 12.42 10.46 4.52
CA ARG A 53 13.03 9.17 4.93
C ARG A 53 12.42 8.61 6.21
N ILE A 54 12.19 9.46 7.22
CA ILE A 54 11.58 9.03 8.49
C ILE A 54 10.13 8.59 8.26
N ALA A 55 9.35 9.38 7.51
CA ALA A 55 7.97 9.07 7.18
C ALA A 55 7.87 7.77 6.35
N ALA A 56 8.77 7.55 5.40
CA ALA A 56 8.85 6.31 4.63
C ALA A 56 9.10 5.09 5.53
N ALA A 57 10.04 5.19 6.48
CA ALA A 57 10.29 4.12 7.44
C ALA A 57 9.06 3.87 8.34
N ALA A 58 8.40 4.93 8.81
CA ALA A 58 7.18 4.82 9.59
C ALA A 58 6.05 4.14 8.81
N THR A 59 5.84 4.50 7.53
CA THR A 59 4.87 3.84 6.66
C THR A 59 5.18 2.37 6.48
N ALA A 60 6.44 2.01 6.19
CA ALA A 60 6.84 0.62 6.01
C ALA A 60 6.60 -0.22 7.27
N VAL A 61 7.02 0.28 8.45
CA VAL A 61 6.81 -0.43 9.72
C VAL A 61 5.33 -0.55 10.04
N ALA A 62 4.56 0.54 9.98
CA ALA A 62 3.13 0.51 10.29
C ALA A 62 2.35 -0.40 9.33
N PHE A 63 2.71 -0.43 8.05
CA PHE A 63 2.09 -1.31 7.06
C PHE A 63 2.38 -2.79 7.34
N VAL A 64 3.62 -3.13 7.70
CA VAL A 64 3.98 -4.52 8.10
C VAL A 64 3.21 -4.92 9.36
N VAL A 65 3.15 -4.04 10.38
CA VAL A 65 2.38 -4.29 11.61
C VAL A 65 0.90 -4.50 11.28
N ALA A 66 0.31 -3.68 10.40
CA ALA A 66 -1.07 -3.84 9.97
C ALA A 66 -1.31 -5.18 9.25
N GLY A 67 -0.38 -5.58 8.37
CA GLY A 67 -0.43 -6.87 7.68
C GLY A 67 -0.32 -8.07 8.61
N VAL A 68 0.56 -8.00 9.63
CA VAL A 68 0.66 -9.06 10.65
C VAL A 68 -0.59 -9.09 11.53
N TRP A 69 -1.14 -7.93 11.90
CA TRP A 69 -2.40 -7.88 12.65
C TRP A 69 -3.57 -8.48 11.85
N LEU A 70 -3.61 -8.26 10.54
CA LEU A 70 -4.64 -8.81 9.65
C LEU A 70 -4.77 -10.33 9.76
N LEU A 71 -3.70 -11.06 10.11
CA LEU A 71 -3.72 -12.50 10.36
C LEU A 71 -4.70 -12.93 11.47
N ARG A 72 -5.09 -12.00 12.35
CA ARG A 72 -5.99 -12.23 13.49
C ARG A 72 -7.40 -11.68 13.26
N LEU A 73 -7.68 -11.07 12.12
CA LEU A 73 -9.00 -10.55 11.79
C LEU A 73 -9.79 -11.59 11.00
N ASP A 74 -11.08 -11.72 11.32
CA ASP A 74 -11.97 -12.58 10.56
C ASP A 74 -12.31 -11.96 9.21
N GLY A 75 -12.36 -12.81 8.18
CA GLY A 75 -12.69 -12.41 6.81
C GLY A 75 -14.14 -12.72 6.49
N HIS A 76 -14.74 -11.92 5.60
CA HIS A 76 -16.06 -12.20 5.06
C HIS A 76 -15.93 -12.95 3.74
N VAL A 77 -16.56 -14.13 3.64
CA VAL A 77 -16.47 -15.02 2.47
C VAL A 77 -17.87 -15.29 1.93
N ILE A 78 -18.02 -15.29 0.60
CA ILE A 78 -19.29 -15.61 -0.05
C ILE A 78 -19.45 -17.13 -0.03
N THR A 79 -20.52 -17.62 0.60
CA THR A 79 -20.80 -19.05 0.77
C THR A 79 -21.89 -19.57 -0.18
N SER A 80 -22.67 -18.66 -0.78
CA SER A 80 -23.68 -19.00 -1.80
C SER A 80 -23.02 -19.33 -3.14
N ALA A 81 -23.67 -20.18 -3.94
CA ALA A 81 -23.30 -20.38 -5.34
C ALA A 81 -23.33 -19.03 -6.10
N ILE A 82 -22.29 -18.78 -6.91
CA ILE A 82 -22.20 -17.59 -7.76
C ILE A 82 -22.43 -18.04 -9.20
N ASP A 83 -23.62 -17.76 -9.74
CA ASP A 83 -23.93 -17.93 -11.16
C ASP A 83 -23.81 -16.56 -11.86
N PRO A 84 -22.79 -16.34 -12.72
CA PRO A 84 -22.61 -15.09 -13.45
C PRO A 84 -23.72 -14.78 -14.46
N LEU A 85 -24.51 -15.78 -14.86
CA LEU A 85 -25.58 -15.63 -15.85
C LEU A 85 -26.96 -15.46 -15.21
N ALA A 86 -27.07 -15.68 -13.90
CA ALA A 86 -28.31 -15.49 -13.15
C ALA A 86 -28.62 -14.00 -12.94
N ALA A 87 -29.90 -13.69 -12.70
CA ALA A 87 -30.32 -12.34 -12.33
C ALA A 87 -29.64 -11.89 -11.03
N SER A 88 -29.12 -10.65 -11.02
CA SER A 88 -28.49 -10.06 -9.84
C SER A 88 -29.53 -9.83 -8.73
N ASN A 89 -29.65 -10.80 -7.82
CA ASN A 89 -30.56 -10.74 -6.69
C ASN A 89 -29.79 -10.80 -5.37
N PRO A 90 -29.74 -9.70 -4.59
CA PRO A 90 -29.00 -9.65 -3.33
C PRO A 90 -29.57 -10.60 -2.26
N LEU A 91 -30.83 -11.05 -2.39
CA LEU A 91 -31.44 -12.00 -1.45
C LEU A 91 -30.85 -13.41 -1.57
N TYR A 92 -30.28 -13.78 -2.71
CA TYR A 92 -29.66 -15.10 -2.91
C TYR A 92 -28.17 -15.14 -2.55
N LYS A 93 -27.55 -13.99 -2.28
CA LYS A 93 -26.16 -13.89 -1.88
C LYS A 93 -26.01 -14.09 -0.37
N GLN A 94 -25.27 -15.11 0.03
CA GLN A 94 -24.92 -15.36 1.44
C GLN A 94 -23.45 -15.07 1.70
N VAL A 95 -23.15 -14.48 2.85
CA VAL A 95 -21.78 -14.16 3.29
C VAL A 95 -21.61 -14.68 4.71
N GLY A 96 -20.63 -15.56 4.90
CA GLY A 96 -20.19 -16.04 6.20
C GLY A 96 -18.97 -15.27 6.71
N ILE A 97 -18.71 -15.40 8.00
CA ILE A 97 -17.48 -14.95 8.64
C ILE A 97 -16.59 -16.18 8.83
N GLU A 98 -15.39 -16.17 8.26
CA GLU A 98 -14.45 -17.30 8.32
C GLU A 98 -13.10 -16.87 8.93
N PRO A 99 -12.56 -17.66 9.89
CA PRO A 99 -11.22 -17.44 10.43
C PRO A 99 -10.17 -17.48 9.32
N GLY A 100 -9.37 -16.41 9.22
CA GLY A 100 -8.36 -16.30 8.17
C GLY A 100 -8.94 -16.09 6.76
N GLY A 101 -10.22 -15.72 6.62
CA GLY A 101 -10.84 -15.44 5.32
C GLY A 101 -10.09 -14.39 4.49
N TRP A 102 -9.40 -13.45 5.14
CA TRP A 102 -8.50 -12.49 4.48
C TRP A 102 -7.33 -13.15 3.73
N LEU A 103 -6.84 -14.29 4.21
CA LEU A 103 -5.73 -15.02 3.61
C LEU A 103 -6.17 -16.12 2.63
N GLY A 104 -7.48 -16.37 2.50
CA GLY A 104 -8.00 -17.36 1.56
C GLY A 104 -7.53 -17.14 0.12
N ASN A 105 -7.35 -15.87 -0.28
CA ASN A 105 -6.86 -15.49 -1.61
C ASN A 105 -5.48 -16.08 -1.95
N TYR A 106 -4.58 -16.25 -0.98
CA TYR A 106 -3.26 -16.83 -1.25
C TYR A 106 -3.33 -18.33 -1.57
N ARG A 107 -4.39 -19.01 -1.12
CA ARG A 107 -4.66 -20.41 -1.47
C ARG A 107 -5.32 -20.52 -2.85
N SER A 108 -6.32 -19.68 -3.12
CA SER A 108 -7.05 -19.68 -4.40
C SER A 108 -6.21 -19.12 -5.56
N TYR A 109 -5.34 -18.17 -5.29
CA TYR A 109 -4.48 -17.49 -6.27
C TYR A 109 -3.01 -17.48 -5.80
N PRO A 110 -2.31 -18.62 -5.87
CA PRO A 110 -0.94 -18.74 -5.35
C PRO A 110 0.06 -17.76 -5.98
N TRP A 111 -0.19 -17.32 -7.22
CA TRP A 111 0.65 -16.34 -7.91
C TRP A 111 0.74 -15.01 -7.15
N THR A 112 -0.24 -14.65 -6.30
CA THR A 112 -0.18 -13.44 -5.48
C THR A 112 0.98 -13.44 -4.47
N MET A 113 1.50 -14.62 -4.12
CA MET A 113 2.63 -14.77 -3.19
C MET A 113 3.97 -14.31 -3.78
N ILE A 114 4.08 -14.13 -5.09
CA ILE A 114 5.33 -13.69 -5.75
C ILE A 114 5.56 -12.18 -5.65
N ALA A 115 4.58 -11.41 -5.18
CA ALA A 115 4.67 -9.94 -5.09
C ALA A 115 5.96 -9.43 -4.40
N PRO A 116 6.46 -10.02 -3.30
CA PRO A 116 7.71 -9.60 -2.68
C PRO A 116 8.93 -9.77 -3.60
N ILE A 117 8.96 -10.83 -4.43
CA ILE A 117 10.02 -11.08 -5.39
C ILE A 117 10.00 -10.01 -6.49
N VAL A 118 8.81 -9.68 -7.01
CA VAL A 118 8.63 -8.61 -8.00
C VAL A 118 9.10 -7.26 -7.43
N LEU A 119 8.75 -6.95 -6.18
CA LEU A 119 9.19 -5.72 -5.51
C LEU A 119 10.71 -5.68 -5.30
N ALA A 120 11.32 -6.80 -4.90
CA ALA A 120 12.77 -6.89 -4.74
C ALA A 120 13.49 -6.69 -6.08
N TYR A 121 13.00 -7.34 -7.14
CA TYR A 121 13.56 -7.21 -8.49
C TYR A 121 13.43 -5.79 -9.04
N THR A 122 12.25 -5.17 -8.94
CA THR A 122 12.03 -3.80 -9.41
C THR A 122 12.92 -2.81 -8.64
N THR A 123 13.03 -2.95 -7.32
CA THR A 123 13.93 -2.14 -6.50
C THR A 123 15.40 -2.30 -6.91
N TRP A 124 15.85 -3.53 -7.15
CA TRP A 124 17.19 -3.80 -7.66
C TRP A 124 17.41 -3.19 -9.04
N ALA A 125 16.47 -3.36 -9.97
CA ALA A 125 16.56 -2.81 -11.32
C ALA A 125 16.65 -1.27 -11.30
N PHE A 126 15.81 -0.59 -10.53
CA PHE A 126 15.90 0.87 -10.35
C PHE A 126 17.22 1.30 -9.71
N ARG A 127 17.78 0.50 -8.80
CA ARG A 127 19.08 0.76 -8.21
C ARG A 127 20.21 0.64 -9.25
N VAL A 128 20.16 -0.35 -10.14
CA VAL A 128 21.13 -0.55 -11.22
C VAL A 128 21.01 0.54 -12.29
N MET A 129 19.79 0.92 -12.67
CA MET A 129 19.52 1.93 -13.70
C MET A 129 19.77 3.38 -13.26
N ARG A 130 20.04 3.65 -11.98
CA ARG A 130 20.35 4.99 -11.44
C ARG A 130 21.75 5.50 -11.86
N GLY A 131 22.19 5.18 -13.06
CA GLY A 131 23.42 5.69 -13.69
C GLY A 131 23.41 7.21 -13.83
N GLN A 132 24.59 7.81 -13.74
CA GLN A 132 24.77 9.25 -13.66
C GLN A 132 24.69 9.91 -15.04
N VAL A 133 23.54 10.47 -15.42
CA VAL A 133 23.48 11.46 -16.51
C VAL A 133 23.98 12.81 -15.98
N THR A 134 25.25 12.86 -15.58
CA THR A 134 25.92 14.08 -15.14
C THR A 134 26.30 14.88 -16.38
N ARG A 135 26.17 16.21 -16.37
CA ARG A 135 26.51 17.06 -17.53
C ARG A 135 27.94 16.84 -18.06
N GLN A 136 28.86 16.41 -17.20
CA GLN A 136 30.21 16.01 -17.61
C GLN A 136 30.24 14.81 -18.57
N HIS A 137 29.34 13.83 -18.40
CA HIS A 137 29.21 12.68 -19.31
C HIS A 137 28.70 13.08 -20.71
N VAL A 138 27.87 14.13 -20.79
CA VAL A 138 27.35 14.65 -22.06
C VAL A 138 28.45 15.40 -22.81
N ILE A 139 29.20 16.25 -22.10
CA ILE A 139 30.33 17.01 -22.67
C ILE A 139 31.45 16.07 -23.13
N GLU A 140 31.82 15.08 -22.31
CA GLU A 140 32.85 14.08 -22.64
C GLU A 140 32.42 13.18 -23.81
N SER A 141 31.12 12.88 -23.95
CA SER A 141 30.61 12.14 -25.10
C SER A 141 30.55 12.97 -26.39
N GLU A 142 30.40 14.29 -26.28
CA GLU A 142 30.33 15.22 -27.42
C GLU A 142 31.73 15.56 -27.96
N GLU A 143 32.77 15.56 -27.12
CA GLU A 143 34.18 15.64 -27.55
C GLU A 143 34.69 14.35 -28.24
N LEU A 144 33.97 13.24 -28.10
CA LEU A 144 34.34 11.92 -28.63
C LEU A 144 33.74 11.58 -30.01
N TYR A 145 32.92 12.47 -30.58
CA TYR A 145 32.34 12.36 -31.93
C TYR A 145 32.80 13.51 -32.83
#